data_AF-A0A382IW85-F1
#
_entry.id   AF-A0A382IW85-F1
#
_cell.length_a   1.000
_cell.length_b   1.000
_cell.length_c   1.000
_cell.angle_alpha   90.00
_cell.angle_beta   90.00
_cell.angle_gamma   90.00
#
_symmetry.space_group_name_H-M   'P 1'
#
loop_
_entity.id
_entity.type
_entity.pdbx_description
1 polymer ?
#
loop_
_entity_poly.entity_id
_entity_poly.type
_entity_poly.pdbx_seq_one_letter_code
_entity_poly.pdbx_strand_id
1 'polypeptide(L)'
;MVAEIKDYVPPNRLSISEYCPDDVKKGFPHSVIFQIKEALEKSELSYTVSGTYGGRVQDISFKPILNGVIKDELLRIKNAIESSETAHKIITSETAKPI
;
A
#
# COMPACT_ATOMS: atom_id res chain seq x y z
N MET A 1 7.01 -3.61 -15.96
CA MET A 1 7.38 -4.07 -14.60
C MET A 1 6.46 -5.19 -14.20
N VAL A 2 6.90 -6.08 -13.32
CA VAL A 2 6.12 -7.20 -12.79
C VAL A 2 6.09 -7.06 -11.27
N ALA A 3 4.93 -7.29 -10.67
CA ALA A 3 4.75 -7.44 -9.23
C ALA A 3 4.53 -8.92 -8.91
N GLU A 4 5.32 -9.46 -8.00
CA GLU A 4 5.27 -10.86 -7.59
C GLU A 4 5.02 -10.94 -6.08
N ILE A 5 4.05 -11.74 -5.66
CA ILE A 5 3.80 -12.02 -4.24
C ILE A 5 4.93 -12.93 -3.74
N LYS A 6 5.70 -12.47 -2.76
CA LYS A 6 6.77 -13.25 -2.12
C LYS A 6 6.22 -14.13 -1.01
N ASP A 7 5.40 -13.57 -0.14
CA ASP A 7 4.78 -14.28 0.97
C ASP A 7 3.52 -13.53 1.44
N TYR A 8 2.65 -14.24 2.15
CA TYR A 8 1.45 -13.66 2.74
C TYR A 8 0.99 -14.45 3.97
N VAL A 9 0.40 -13.75 4.95
CA VAL A 9 -0.26 -14.32 6.12
C VAL A 9 -1.60 -13.57 6.27
N PRO A 10 -2.71 -14.09 5.73
CA PRO A 10 -3.99 -13.41 5.78
C PRO A 10 -4.56 -13.35 7.21
N PRO A 11 -5.32 -12.30 7.54
CA PRO A 11 -5.58 -11.10 6.74
C PRO A 11 -4.48 -10.01 6.87
N ASN A 12 -3.46 -10.22 7.70
CA ASN A 12 -2.67 -9.12 8.26
C ASN A 12 -1.35 -8.82 7.56
N ARG A 13 -0.78 -9.71 6.76
CA ARG A 13 0.55 -9.51 6.15
C ARG A 13 0.60 -9.89 4.68
N LEU A 14 1.23 -9.03 3.88
CA LEU A 14 1.51 -9.26 2.46
C LEU A 14 2.90 -8.73 2.13
N SER A 15 3.71 -9.54 1.44
CA SER A 15 4.99 -9.13 0.89
C SER A 15 5.00 -9.29 -0.63
N ILE A 16 5.44 -8.24 -1.32
CA ILE A 16 5.47 -8.15 -2.79
C ILE A 16 6.88 -7.72 -3.20
N SER A 17 7.38 -8.25 -4.31
CA SER A 17 8.55 -7.71 -5.00
C SER A 17 8.17 -7.15 -6.36
N GLU A 18 8.72 -5.99 -6.70
CA GLU A 18 8.49 -5.31 -7.98
C GLU A 18 9.79 -5.19 -8.79
N TYR A 19 9.70 -5.77 -9.98
CA TYR A 19 10.72 -6.09 -10.97
C TYR A 19 10.68 -5.46 -12.36
N CYS A 20 11.80 -5.29 -13.06
CA CYS A 20 11.79 -5.43 -14.52
C CYS A 20 12.33 -6.84 -14.89
N PRO A 21 11.55 -7.69 -15.58
CA PRO A 21 11.97 -9.07 -15.87
C PRO A 21 13.14 -9.14 -16.86
N ASP A 22 13.22 -8.19 -17.79
CA ASP A 22 14.29 -8.11 -18.80
C ASP A 22 15.62 -7.64 -18.20
N ASP A 23 15.56 -6.84 -17.12
CA ASP A 23 16.73 -6.38 -16.38
C ASP A 23 16.34 -6.06 -14.93
N VAL A 24 16.71 -6.95 -14.01
CA VAL A 24 16.37 -6.85 -12.58
C VAL A 24 16.95 -5.61 -11.89
N LYS A 25 17.90 -4.91 -12.51
CA LYS A 25 18.50 -3.67 -11.96
C LYS A 25 17.86 -2.41 -12.54
N LYS A 26 17.02 -2.52 -13.57
CA LYS A 26 16.44 -1.37 -14.26
C LYS A 26 15.33 -0.73 -13.42
N GLY A 27 15.41 0.59 -13.30
CA GLY A 27 14.42 1.39 -12.58
C GLY A 27 14.64 1.35 -11.07
N PHE A 28 13.58 1.04 -10.32
CA PHE A 28 13.62 0.88 -8.86
C PHE A 28 13.13 -0.53 -8.49
N PRO A 29 13.98 -1.56 -8.65
CA PRO A 29 13.66 -2.89 -8.13
C PRO A 29 13.55 -2.82 -6.61
N HIS A 30 12.41 -3.27 -6.07
CA HIS A 30 12.12 -3.13 -4.65
C HIS A 30 11.22 -4.23 -4.13
N SER A 31 11.16 -4.35 -2.81
CA SER A 31 10.21 -5.17 -2.09
C SER A 31 9.40 -4.31 -1.14
N VAL A 32 8.13 -4.66 -1.00
CA VAL A 32 7.16 -3.99 -0.17
C VAL A 32 6.62 -4.99 0.84
N ILE A 33 6.49 -4.56 2.10
CA ILE A 33 5.85 -5.34 3.15
C ILE A 33 4.72 -4.48 3.74
N PHE A 34 3.52 -5.02 3.67
CA PHE A 34 2.33 -4.49 4.32
C PHE A 34 2.03 -5.34 5.55
N GLN A 35 1.87 -4.69 6.69
CA GLN A 35 1.44 -5.33 7.93
C GLN A 35 0.32 -4.50 8.56
N ILE A 36 -0.88 -5.08 8.63
CA ILE A 36 -2.02 -4.51 9.33
C ILE A 36 -2.00 -5.01 10.77
N LYS A 37 -2.12 -4.07 11.71
CA LYS A 37 -2.33 -4.36 13.12
C LYS A 37 -3.67 -3.80 13.54
N GLU A 38 -4.38 -4.56 14.34
CA GLU A 38 -5.60 -4.11 14.98
C GLU A 38 -5.26 -3.11 16.10
N ALA A 39 -6.00 -2.00 16.14
CA ALA A 39 -6.10 -1.15 17.30
C ALA A 39 -7.59 -0.88 17.57
N LEU A 40 -7.94 -0.45 18.78
CA LEU A 40 -9.32 -0.41 19.26
C LEU A 40 -10.30 0.31 18.31
N GLU A 41 -9.93 1.49 17.82
CA GLU A 41 -10.80 2.35 17.02
C GLU A 41 -10.33 2.52 15.57
N LYS A 42 -9.18 1.95 15.21
CA LYS A 42 -8.56 2.12 13.89
C LYS A 42 -7.67 0.93 13.56
N SER A 43 -7.40 0.75 12.28
CA SER A 43 -6.33 -0.13 11.83
C SER A 43 -5.03 0.64 11.68
N GLU A 44 -3.91 0.05 12.10
CA GLU A 44 -2.57 0.57 11.82
C GLU A 44 -1.96 -0.22 10.67
N LEU A 45 -1.59 0.46 9.58
CA LEU A 45 -0.82 -0.12 8.49
C LEU A 45 0.66 0.25 8.65
N SER A 46 1.47 -0.74 9.03
CA SER A 46 2.93 -0.65 8.91
C SER A 46 3.34 -0.99 7.47
N TYR A 47 3.94 -0.02 6.78
CA TYR A 47 4.38 -0.14 5.38
C TYR A 47 5.90 0.03 5.29
N THR A 48 6.58 -0.96 4.70
CA THR A 48 8.03 -0.94 4.52
C THR A 48 8.39 -1.16 3.07
N VAL A 49 9.22 -0.26 2.50
CA VAL A 49 9.79 -0.40 1.16
C VAL A 49 11.29 -0.54 1.28
N SER A 50 11.85 -1.55 0.63
CA SER A 50 13.29 -1.79 0.54
C SER A 50 13.68 -1.98 -0.91
N GLY A 51 14.56 -1.14 -1.42
CA GLY A 51 15.00 -1.16 -2.82
C GLY A 51 16.14 -0.19 -3.05
N THR A 52 16.63 -0.13 -4.28
CA THR A 52 17.68 0.81 -4.69
C THR A 52 17.41 1.34 -6.10
N TYR A 53 17.75 2.59 -6.32
CA TYR A 53 17.80 3.25 -7.63
C TYR A 53 19.13 3.01 -8.36
N GLY A 54 19.92 2.01 -7.94
CA GLY A 54 21.19 1.67 -8.56
C GLY A 54 22.42 2.31 -7.89
N GLY A 55 22.26 2.91 -6.70
CA GLY A 55 23.38 3.31 -5.86
C GLY A 55 23.08 4.45 -4.89
N ARG A 56 23.95 4.61 -3.88
CA ARG A 56 23.78 5.53 -2.74
C ARG A 56 23.42 6.96 -3.12
N VAL A 57 24.07 7.54 -4.14
CA VAL A 57 23.79 8.92 -4.56
C VAL A 57 22.36 9.05 -5.08
N GLN A 58 21.94 8.14 -5.95
CA GLN A 58 20.59 8.12 -6.50
C GLN A 58 19.56 7.83 -5.40
N ASP A 59 19.86 6.89 -4.49
CA ASP A 59 18.99 6.57 -3.36
C ASP A 59 18.74 7.79 -2.47
N ILE A 60 19.77 8.59 -2.17
CA ILE A 60 19.62 9.83 -1.40
C ILE A 60 18.78 10.87 -2.17
N SER A 61 19.05 11.04 -3.47
CA SER A 61 18.35 12.02 -4.31
C SER A 61 16.88 11.70 -4.52
N PHE A 62 16.52 10.43 -4.72
CA PHE A 62 15.15 10.02 -5.03
C PHE A 62 14.30 9.67 -3.80
N LYS A 63 14.91 9.37 -2.63
CA LYS A 63 14.16 9.04 -1.41
C LYS A 63 13.10 10.09 -1.01
N PRO A 64 13.34 11.41 -1.10
CA PRO A 64 12.30 12.40 -0.80
C PRO A 64 11.10 12.31 -1.75
N ILE A 65 11.34 12.04 -3.04
CA ILE A 65 10.30 11.89 -4.06
C ILE A 65 9.50 10.62 -3.78
N LEU A 66 10.18 9.50 -3.53
CA LEU A 66 9.54 8.23 -3.17
C LEU A 66 8.65 8.39 -1.93
N ASN A 67 9.12 9.11 -0.91
CA ASN A 67 8.31 9.40 0.28
C ASN A 67 7.05 10.20 -0.04
N GLY A 68 7.10 11.13 -0.99
CA GLY A 68 5.94 11.88 -1.45
C GLY A 68 4.92 10.97 -2.12
N VAL A 69 5.36 10.18 -3.10
CA VAL A 69 4.51 9.22 -3.82
C VAL A 69 3.84 8.23 -2.87
N ILE A 70 4.60 7.64 -1.94
CA ILE A 70 4.05 6.69 -0.97
C ILE A 70 2.96 7.33 -0.09
N LYS A 71 3.16 8.57 0.37
CA LYS A 71 2.16 9.28 1.17
C LYS A 71 0.86 9.50 0.38
N ASP A 72 0.97 9.87 -0.88
CA ASP A 72 -0.20 10.09 -1.75
C ASP A 72 -0.97 8.78 -1.98
N GLU A 73 -0.27 7.67 -2.21
CA GLU A 73 -0.91 6.35 -2.38
C GLU A 73 -1.60 5.89 -1.08
N LEU A 74 -0.95 6.05 0.09
CA LEU A 74 -1.56 5.72 1.37
C LEU A 74 -2.81 6.57 1.66
N LEU A 75 -2.79 7.85 1.27
CA LEU A 75 -3.95 8.73 1.39
C LEU A 75 -5.09 8.28 0.48
N ARG A 76 -4.80 7.86 -0.76
CA ARG A 76 -5.80 7.31 -1.68
C ARG A 76 -6.43 6.03 -1.14
N ILE A 77 -5.62 5.11 -0.60
CA ILE A 77 -6.11 3.87 0.03
C ILE A 77 -7.07 4.20 1.18
N LYS A 78 -6.66 5.10 2.08
CA LYS A 78 -7.50 5.56 3.19
C LYS A 78 -8.83 6.12 2.67
N ASN A 79 -8.79 7.06 1.73
CA ASN A 79 -9.99 7.69 1.19
C ASN A 79 -10.91 6.67 0.49
N ALA A 80 -10.36 5.67 -0.20
CA ALA A 80 -11.15 4.61 -0.83
C ALA A 80 -11.90 3.75 0.21
N ILE A 81 -11.24 3.41 1.32
CA ILE A 81 -11.87 2.66 2.42
C ILE A 81 -12.98 3.50 3.09
N GLU A 82 -12.68 4.74 3.46
CA GLU A 82 -13.63 5.63 4.17
C GLU A 82 -14.83 6.03 3.30
N SER A 83 -14.63 6.20 1.99
CA SER A 83 -15.74 6.48 1.06
C SER A 83 -16.64 5.26 0.86
N SER A 84 -16.06 4.06 0.83
CA SER A 84 -16.84 2.80 0.78
C SER A 84 -17.70 2.62 2.03
N GLU A 85 -17.17 2.92 3.22
CA GLU A 85 -17.95 2.87 4.46
C GLU A 85 -19.12 3.86 4.46
N THR A 86 -18.89 5.07 3.94
CA THR A 86 -19.93 6.09 3.82
C THR A 86 -21.06 5.62 2.91
N ALA A 87 -20.72 5.02 1.76
CA ALA A 87 -21.70 4.43 0.85
C ALA A 87 -22.48 3.27 1.49
N HIS A 88 -21.80 2.38 2.22
CA HIS A 88 -22.45 1.25 2.90
C HIS A 88 -23.43 1.71 3.99
N LYS A 89 -23.09 2.74 4.76
CA LYS A 89 -23.98 3.32 5.79
C LYS A 89 -25.24 3.93 5.18
N ILE A 90 -25.14 4.60 4.04
CA ILE A 90 -26.30 5.18 3.34
C ILE A 90 -27.25 4.06 2.88
N ILE A 91 -26.73 3.01 2.24
CA ILE A 91 -27.54 1.90 1.71
C ILE A 91 -28.27 1.14 2.83
N THR A 92 -27.60 0.88 3.96
CA THR A 92 -28.24 0.23 5.13
C THR A 92 -29.29 1.13 5.79
N SER A 93 -29.13 2.45 5.75
CA SER A 93 -30.13 3.39 6.28
C SER A 93 -31.38 3.53 5.39
N GLU A 94 -31.24 3.42 4.06
CA GLU A 94 -32.36 3.50 3.12
C GLU A 94 -33.22 2.22 3.09
N THR A 95 -32.61 1.06 3.33
CA THR A 95 -33.29 -0.24 3.40
C THR A 95 -34.02 -0.48 4.72
N ALA A 96 -33.80 0.38 5.73
CA ALA A 96 -34.45 0.30 7.04
C ALA A 96 -35.71 1.19 7.17
N LYS A 97 -36.39 1.52 6.06
CA LYS A 97 -37.70 2.18 6.13
C LYS A 97 -38.78 1.13 6.43
N PRO A 98 -39.47 1.20 7.59
CA PRO A 98 -40.55 0.26 7.91
C PRO A 98 -41.76 0.53 6.99
N ILE A 99 -42.43 -0.55 6.60
CA ILE A 99 -43.72 -0.57 5.88
C ILE A 99 -44.85 -0.21 6.85
#